data_AF-A0A6C0JFJ2-F1
#
_entry.id   AF-A0A6C0JFJ2-F1
#
_cell.length_a   1.000
_cell.length_b   1.000
_cell.length_c   1.000
_cell.angle_alpha   90.00
_cell.angle_beta   90.00
_cell.angle_gamma   90.00
#
_symmetry.space_group_name_H-M   'P 1'
#
loop_
_entity.id
_entity.type
_entity.pdbx_description
1 polymer ?
#
loop_
_entity_poly.entity_id
_entity_poly.type
_entity_poly.pdbx_seq_one_letter_code
_entity_poly.pdbx_strand_id
1 'polypeptide(L)'
;MHDIKAIVEQVLPVFDGLKDEEDIEVEIRLGKYNGSFFDTNVGKDTFEKVLEGLRKYPNWEKTESSVSDIFYNDKDSIRITANQETGEQKMIQKINVLKEDFSGTPTDMRFSVCREIPTWGEYEMDRKRSKTRHSFVRKNLSIDMTISSGDAVDMDSEEECSYQIEFEIVDPKQVKSRDAFFNIIHKVNDLSKLIPV
;
A
#
# COMPACT_ATOMS: atom_id res chain seq x y z
N MET A 1 3.14 6.53 -18.56
CA MET A 1 1.99 6.70 -17.66
C MET A 1 0.98 5.59 -17.94
N HIS A 2 0.16 5.24 -16.96
CA HIS A 2 -0.79 4.14 -17.07
C HIS A 2 -2.02 4.52 -17.90
N ASP A 3 -2.56 3.56 -18.65
CA ASP A 3 -3.88 3.67 -19.26
C ASP A 3 -4.96 3.41 -18.20
N ILE A 4 -5.34 4.48 -17.49
CA ILE A 4 -6.31 4.40 -16.39
C ILE A 4 -7.68 3.90 -16.87
N LYS A 5 -8.05 4.16 -18.12
CA LYS A 5 -9.34 3.72 -18.64
C LYS A 5 -9.36 2.20 -18.75
N ALA A 6 -8.35 1.61 -19.38
CA ALA A 6 -8.24 0.15 -19.52
C ALA A 6 -8.15 -0.55 -18.16
N ILE A 7 -7.35 0.00 -17.25
CA ILE A 7 -7.22 -0.51 -15.87
C ILE A 7 -8.55 -0.51 -15.16
N VAL A 8 -9.26 0.62 -15.15
CA VAL A 8 -10.58 0.74 -14.49
C VAL A 8 -11.58 -0.23 -15.09
N GLU A 9 -11.61 -0.39 -16.42
CA GLU A 9 -12.50 -1.36 -17.08
C GLU A 9 -12.22 -2.81 -16.63
N GLN A 10 -10.95 -3.15 -16.35
CA GLN A 10 -10.57 -4.47 -15.87
C GLN A 10 -10.89 -4.70 -14.39
N VAL A 11 -10.57 -3.76 -13.49
CA VAL A 11 -10.67 -4.00 -12.03
C VAL A 11 -12.00 -3.57 -11.42
N LEU A 12 -12.78 -2.71 -12.09
CA LEU A 12 -14.06 -2.21 -11.57
C LEU A 12 -15.07 -3.32 -11.25
N PRO A 13 -15.28 -4.36 -12.07
CA PRO A 13 -16.22 -5.43 -11.73
C PRO A 13 -15.88 -6.15 -10.43
N VAL A 14 -14.59 -6.36 -10.15
CA VAL A 14 -14.14 -6.98 -8.90
C VAL A 14 -14.31 -6.02 -7.73
N PHE A 15 -13.94 -4.75 -7.92
CA PHE A 15 -14.15 -3.72 -6.91
C PHE A 15 -15.62 -3.59 -6.51
N ASP A 16 -16.53 -3.44 -7.48
CA ASP A 16 -17.97 -3.29 -7.23
C ASP A 16 -18.57 -4.55 -6.57
N GLY A 17 -18.04 -5.74 -6.87
CA GLY A 17 -18.48 -6.99 -6.25
C GLY A 17 -18.07 -7.14 -4.78
N LEU A 18 -17.01 -6.45 -4.33
CA LEU A 18 -16.40 -6.65 -3.00
C LEU A 18 -16.51 -5.44 -2.07
N LYS A 19 -16.69 -4.22 -2.60
CA LYS A 19 -16.58 -2.97 -1.81
C LYS A 19 -17.54 -2.86 -0.62
N ASP A 20 -18.67 -3.58 -0.65
CA ASP A 20 -19.67 -3.56 0.41
C ASP A 20 -19.44 -4.66 1.48
N GLU A 21 -18.50 -5.58 1.25
CA GLU A 21 -18.11 -6.59 2.25
C GLU A 21 -17.39 -5.96 3.46
N GLU A 22 -17.27 -6.75 4.53
CA GLU A 22 -16.55 -6.37 5.74
C GLU A 22 -15.06 -6.72 5.65
N ASP A 23 -14.25 -5.92 6.34
CA ASP A 23 -12.81 -6.08 6.46
C ASP A 23 -12.05 -6.04 5.12
N ILE A 24 -12.61 -5.42 4.08
CA ILE A 24 -11.94 -5.28 2.79
C ILE A 24 -10.95 -4.12 2.82
N GLU A 25 -9.73 -4.39 2.38
CA GLU A 25 -8.73 -3.39 2.02
C GLU A 25 -8.55 -3.42 0.50
N VAL A 26 -8.60 -2.23 -0.12
CA VAL A 26 -8.34 -2.03 -1.55
C VAL A 26 -7.12 -1.11 -1.68
N GLU A 27 -6.04 -1.66 -2.22
CA GLU A 27 -4.76 -0.96 -2.31
C GLU A 27 -4.18 -0.98 -3.74
N ILE A 28 -3.38 0.04 -4.04
CA ILE A 28 -2.53 0.10 -5.22
C ILE A 28 -1.10 0.30 -4.75
N ARG A 29 -0.18 -0.54 -5.19
CA ARG A 29 1.24 -0.40 -4.88
C ARG A 29 2.03 -0.01 -6.10
N LEU A 30 2.95 0.94 -5.95
CA LEU A 30 3.94 1.24 -6.97
C LEU A 30 5.13 0.29 -6.85
N GLY A 31 5.76 0.01 -7.99
CA GLY A 31 6.88 -0.90 -8.02
C GLY A 31 7.36 -1.21 -9.43
N LYS A 32 8.06 -2.33 -9.58
CA LYS A 32 8.51 -2.83 -10.87
C LYS A 32 8.26 -4.33 -11.00
N TYR A 33 7.64 -4.74 -12.09
CA TYR A 33 7.58 -6.15 -12.46
C TYR A 33 8.85 -6.53 -13.21
N ASN A 34 9.58 -7.52 -12.71
CA ASN A 34 10.84 -7.97 -13.31
C ASN A 34 10.74 -9.29 -14.08
N GLY A 35 9.51 -9.76 -14.36
CA GLY A 35 9.25 -11.00 -15.09
C GLY A 35 8.94 -12.20 -14.20
N SER A 36 9.29 -12.17 -12.90
CA SER A 36 8.99 -13.25 -11.95
C SER A 36 8.23 -12.76 -10.72
N PHE A 37 8.57 -11.57 -10.22
CA PHE A 37 7.87 -10.95 -9.11
C PHE A 37 7.68 -9.45 -9.34
N PHE A 38 6.73 -8.89 -8.59
CA PHE A 38 6.53 -7.45 -8.52
C PHE A 38 7.26 -6.93 -7.29
N ASP A 39 8.34 -6.18 -7.53
CA ASP A 39 9.10 -5.52 -6.50
C ASP A 39 8.41 -4.21 -6.10
N THR A 40 7.98 -4.12 -4.84
CA THR A 40 7.37 -2.88 -4.30
C THR A 40 8.39 -1.85 -3.85
N ASN A 41 9.69 -2.16 -3.85
CA ASN A 41 10.73 -1.20 -3.50
C ASN A 41 10.92 -0.20 -4.65
N VAL A 42 10.59 1.07 -4.41
CA VAL A 42 10.77 2.15 -5.39
C VAL A 42 12.15 2.80 -5.32
N GLY A 43 12.97 2.41 -4.34
CA GLY A 43 14.27 3.00 -4.05
C GLY A 43 14.19 4.33 -3.28
N LYS A 44 15.23 4.62 -2.49
CA LYS A 44 15.29 5.77 -1.59
C LYS A 44 15.11 7.12 -2.30
N ASP A 45 15.83 7.34 -3.40
CA ASP A 45 15.81 8.62 -4.10
C ASP A 45 14.43 8.97 -4.66
N THR A 46 13.73 7.98 -5.22
CA THR A 46 12.35 8.14 -5.69
C THR A 46 11.42 8.43 -4.52
N PHE A 47 11.55 7.66 -3.45
CA PHE A 47 10.74 7.80 -2.25
C PHE A 47 10.87 9.20 -1.63
N GLU A 48 12.09 9.68 -1.43
CA GLU A 48 12.36 11.00 -0.82
C GLU A 48 11.80 12.15 -1.68
N LYS A 49 11.97 12.08 -3.01
CA LYS A 49 11.41 13.09 -3.93
C LYS A 49 9.89 13.13 -3.88
N VAL A 50 9.24 11.98 -3.89
CA VAL A 50 7.78 11.90 -3.79
C VAL A 50 7.31 12.43 -2.43
N LEU A 51 7.97 12.03 -1.34
CA LEU A 51 7.65 12.49 0.01
C LEU A 51 7.77 14.01 0.14
N GLU A 52 8.83 14.60 -0.42
CA GLU A 52 9.01 16.07 -0.47
C GLU A 52 7.89 16.74 -1.27
N GLY A 53 7.50 16.18 -2.41
CA GLY A 53 6.40 16.67 -3.23
C GLY A 53 5.05 16.62 -2.51
N LEU A 54 4.75 15.52 -1.83
CA LEU A 54 3.53 15.36 -1.02
C LEU A 54 3.49 16.38 0.14
N ARG A 55 4.60 16.60 0.84
CA ARG A 55 4.71 17.58 1.93
C ARG A 55 4.49 19.03 1.48
N LYS A 56 4.72 19.36 0.20
CA LYS A 56 4.48 20.70 -0.35
C LYS A 56 3.01 21.02 -0.58
N TYR A 57 2.13 20.01 -0.64
CA TYR A 57 0.71 20.23 -0.86
C TYR A 57 -0.02 20.57 0.46
N PRO A 58 -0.62 21.77 0.60
CA PRO A 58 -1.15 22.22 1.89
C PRO A 58 -2.57 21.74 2.21
N ASN A 59 -3.28 21.14 1.25
CA ASN A 59 -4.72 20.84 1.38
C ASN A 59 -5.00 19.35 1.63
N TRP A 60 -4.10 18.65 2.31
CA TRP A 60 -4.40 17.33 2.85
C TRP A 60 -5.50 17.44 3.92
N GLU A 61 -6.42 16.50 3.94
CA GLU A 61 -7.46 16.44 4.99
C GLU A 61 -6.85 15.94 6.30
N LYS A 62 -5.85 15.05 6.19
CA LYS A 62 -5.10 14.51 7.33
C LYS A 62 -3.69 14.13 6.89
N THR A 63 -2.72 14.37 7.75
CA THR A 63 -1.34 13.87 7.61
C THR A 63 -0.92 13.20 8.90
N GLU A 64 -0.43 11.97 8.82
CA GLU A 64 -0.01 11.19 9.99
C GLU A 64 1.37 10.60 9.78
N SER A 65 2.03 10.31 10.89
CA SER A 65 3.30 9.58 10.89
C SER A 65 3.28 8.60 12.04
N SER A 66 3.78 7.40 11.80
CA SER A 66 3.79 6.34 12.81
C SER A 66 5.01 5.45 12.64
N VAL A 67 5.54 4.98 13.77
CA VAL A 67 6.53 3.91 13.81
C VAL A 67 5.88 2.68 14.44
N SER A 68 6.01 1.52 13.81
CA SER A 68 5.39 0.29 14.29
C SER A 68 6.27 -0.92 14.03
N ASP A 69 6.22 -1.85 14.96
CA ASP A 69 6.77 -3.18 14.79
C ASP A 69 5.68 -4.11 14.26
N ILE A 70 6.00 -4.83 13.19
CA ILE A 70 5.10 -5.77 12.53
C ILE A 70 5.66 -7.18 12.69
N PHE A 71 4.86 -8.07 13.26
CA PHE A 71 5.19 -9.48 13.42
C PHE A 71 4.32 -10.30 12.48
N TYR A 72 4.93 -11.29 11.84
CA TYR A 72 4.28 -12.15 10.87
C TYR A 72 4.32 -13.60 11.34
N ASN A 73 3.19 -14.28 11.21
CA ASN A 73 3.12 -15.73 11.12
C ASN A 73 2.64 -16.07 9.71
N ASP A 74 3.54 -16.59 8.89
CA ASP A 74 3.31 -16.82 7.46
C ASP A 74 2.39 -18.04 7.24
N LYS A 75 2.43 -19.03 8.14
CA LYS A 75 1.60 -20.25 8.06
C LYS A 75 0.12 -19.94 8.13
N ASP A 76 -0.29 -19.13 9.09
CA ASP A 76 -1.69 -18.80 9.37
C ASP A 76 -2.09 -17.43 8.78
N SER A 77 -1.15 -16.75 8.11
CA SER A 77 -1.32 -15.40 7.55
C SER A 77 -1.73 -14.36 8.59
N ILE A 78 -1.17 -14.49 9.80
CA ILE A 78 -1.43 -13.57 10.92
C ILE A 78 -0.41 -12.43 10.88
N ARG A 79 -0.89 -11.21 11.11
CA ARG A 79 -0.07 -10.01 11.24
C ARG A 79 -0.43 -9.30 12.54
N ILE A 80 0.57 -9.08 13.39
CA ILE A 80 0.44 -8.22 14.58
C ILE A 80 1.16 -6.92 14.28
N THR A 81 0.46 -5.80 14.42
CA THR A 81 1.01 -4.45 14.36
C THR A 81 1.04 -3.87 15.77
N ALA A 82 2.23 -3.50 16.25
CA ALA A 82 2.43 -2.83 17.52
C ALA A 82 2.96 -1.41 17.28
N ASN A 83 2.16 -0.40 17.63
CA ASN A 83 2.56 1.00 17.50
C ASN A 83 3.54 1.36 18.63
N GLN A 84 4.71 1.89 18.27
CA GLN A 84 5.78 2.18 19.22
C GLN A 84 5.49 3.42 20.10
N GLU A 85 4.65 4.34 19.65
CA GLU A 85 4.32 5.57 20.38
C GLU A 85 3.13 5.37 21.33
N THR A 86 2.06 4.73 20.85
CA THR A 86 0.82 4.56 21.63
C THR A 86 0.80 3.27 22.44
N GLY A 87 1.61 2.28 22.07
CA GLY A 87 1.55 0.93 22.62
C GLY A 87 0.34 0.11 22.15
N GLU A 88 -0.48 0.66 21.26
CA GLU A 88 -1.63 -0.04 20.68
C GLU A 88 -1.17 -1.23 19.85
N GLN A 89 -1.88 -2.36 20.01
CA GLN A 89 -1.63 -3.57 19.24
C GLN A 89 -2.89 -3.99 18.50
N LYS A 90 -2.74 -4.27 17.21
CA LYS A 90 -3.80 -4.83 16.35
C LYS A 90 -3.32 -6.14 15.77
N MET A 91 -4.16 -7.17 15.84
CA MET A 91 -3.90 -8.46 15.22
C MET A 91 -4.95 -8.71 14.14
N ILE A 92 -4.50 -9.12 12.97
CA ILE A 92 -5.36 -9.46 11.83
C ILE A 92 -4.92 -10.78 11.20
N GLN A 93 -5.86 -11.45 10.54
CA GLN A 93 -5.58 -12.44 9.51
C GLN A 93 -5.77 -11.79 8.14
N LYS A 94 -4.69 -11.74 7.33
CA LYS A 94 -4.74 -11.13 5.99
C LYS A 94 -4.94 -12.19 4.92
N ILE A 95 -6.05 -12.11 4.20
CA ILE A 95 -6.40 -13.03 3.11
C ILE A 95 -6.34 -12.29 1.78
N ASN A 96 -5.44 -12.69 0.88
CA ASN A 96 -5.37 -12.10 -0.45
C ASN A 96 -6.57 -12.57 -1.30
N VAL A 97 -7.29 -11.64 -1.90
CA VAL A 97 -8.44 -11.95 -2.77
C VAL A 97 -8.07 -11.77 -4.25
N LEU A 98 -7.45 -10.64 -4.60
CA LEU A 98 -7.05 -10.31 -5.96
C LEU A 98 -5.69 -9.61 -5.96
N LYS A 99 -4.85 -9.90 -6.95
CA LYS A 99 -3.66 -9.14 -7.32
C LYS A 99 -3.55 -9.05 -8.83
N GLU A 100 -3.54 -7.83 -9.37
CA GLU A 100 -3.45 -7.56 -10.80
C GLU A 100 -2.34 -6.54 -11.05
N ASP A 101 -1.41 -6.88 -11.94
CA ASP A 101 -0.25 -6.06 -12.27
C ASP A 101 -0.44 -5.34 -13.60
N PHE A 102 -0.08 -4.06 -13.62
CA PHE A 102 -0.18 -3.21 -14.79
C PHE A 102 1.14 -2.50 -15.06
N SER A 103 1.70 -2.74 -16.24
CA SER A 103 2.92 -2.06 -16.67
C SER A 103 2.69 -0.56 -16.87
N GLY A 104 3.71 0.22 -16.58
CA GLY A 104 3.65 1.67 -16.69
C GLY A 104 5.02 2.35 -16.77
N THR A 105 4.96 3.67 -16.74
CA THR A 105 6.15 4.53 -16.70
C THR A 105 5.80 5.78 -15.88
N PRO A 106 6.61 6.15 -14.89
CA PRO A 106 7.95 5.61 -14.57
C PRO A 106 7.93 4.27 -13.81
N THR A 107 6.87 3.97 -13.06
CA THR A 107 6.72 2.71 -12.33
C THR A 107 5.64 1.83 -12.96
N ASP A 108 5.66 0.55 -12.62
CA ASP A 108 4.50 -0.32 -12.76
C ASP A 108 3.59 -0.14 -11.53
N MET A 109 2.37 -0.65 -11.60
CA MET A 109 1.45 -0.65 -10.45
C MET A 109 0.81 -2.02 -10.25
N ARG A 110 0.55 -2.37 -8.99
CA ARG A 110 -0.20 -3.56 -8.60
C ARG A 110 -1.47 -3.13 -7.90
N PHE A 111 -2.64 -3.49 -8.44
CA PHE A 111 -3.93 -3.36 -7.77
C PHE A 111 -4.18 -4.62 -6.94
N SER A 112 -4.53 -4.48 -5.67
CA SER A 112 -4.83 -5.60 -4.79
C SER A 112 -6.10 -5.38 -4.00
N VAL A 113 -6.82 -6.47 -3.77
CA VAL A 113 -7.93 -6.54 -2.81
C VAL A 113 -7.62 -7.65 -1.83
N CYS A 114 -7.78 -7.39 -0.55
CA CYS A 114 -7.61 -8.39 0.49
C CYS A 114 -8.62 -8.19 1.62
N ARG A 115 -8.75 -9.22 2.47
CA ARG A 115 -9.51 -9.15 3.72
C ARG A 115 -8.55 -9.05 4.90
N GLU A 116 -8.74 -8.08 5.78
CA GLU A 116 -7.99 -7.88 7.02
C GLU A 116 -8.85 -8.18 8.24
N ILE A 117 -9.16 -9.47 8.45
CA ILE A 117 -10.10 -9.91 9.47
C ILE A 117 -9.47 -9.73 10.86
N PRO A 118 -10.05 -8.93 11.76
CA PRO A 118 -9.58 -8.84 13.15
C PRO A 118 -9.57 -10.23 13.80
N THR A 119 -8.47 -10.56 14.47
CA THR A 119 -8.30 -11.89 15.10
C THR A 119 -7.55 -11.78 16.42
N TRP A 120 -7.58 -12.86 17.20
CA TRP A 120 -7.00 -12.94 18.54
C TRP A 120 -6.47 -14.35 18.80
N GLY A 121 -5.39 -14.46 19.56
CA GLY A 121 -4.81 -15.75 19.95
C GLY A 121 -3.31 -15.67 20.18
N GLU A 122 -2.70 -16.82 20.46
CA GLU A 122 -1.25 -16.97 20.57
C GLU A 122 -0.73 -17.70 19.33
N TYR A 123 0.30 -17.13 18.70
CA TYR A 123 0.91 -17.64 17.48
C TYR A 123 2.42 -17.48 17.58
N GLU A 124 3.16 -18.46 17.08
CA GLU A 124 4.61 -18.36 16.94
C GLU A 124 4.93 -17.43 15.76
N MET A 125 5.76 -16.41 15.96
CA MET A 125 6.06 -15.41 14.94
C MET A 125 7.33 -15.80 14.18
N ASP A 126 7.25 -15.86 12.85
CA ASP A 126 8.34 -16.26 11.97
C ASP A 126 9.35 -15.13 11.77
N ARG A 127 8.86 -13.88 11.69
CA ARG A 127 9.69 -12.70 11.41
C ARG A 127 9.10 -11.41 11.94
N LYS A 128 9.98 -10.42 12.09
CA LYS A 128 9.67 -9.06 12.54
C LYS A 128 10.16 -8.05 11.50
N ARG A 129 9.35 -7.01 11.25
CA ARG A 129 9.77 -5.82 10.51
C ARG A 129 9.50 -4.58 11.33
N SER A 130 10.35 -3.57 11.22
CA SER A 130 10.07 -2.23 11.71
C SER A 130 9.63 -1.36 10.54
N LYS A 131 8.53 -0.63 10.71
CA LYS A 131 7.95 0.22 9.68
C LYS A 131 7.80 1.65 10.16
N THR A 132 8.31 2.58 9.38
CA THR A 132 8.04 4.02 9.51
C THR A 132 7.13 4.43 8.37
N ARG A 133 5.93 4.93 8.67
CA ARG A 133 4.92 5.29 7.68
C ARG A 133 4.56 6.77 7.78
N HIS A 134 4.47 7.44 6.65
CA HIS A 134 3.86 8.76 6.50
C HIS A 134 2.61 8.63 5.62
N SER A 135 1.46 8.99 6.16
CA SER A 135 0.16 8.87 5.47
C SER A 135 -0.41 10.24 5.13
N PHE A 136 -0.87 10.41 3.89
CA PHE A 136 -1.48 11.63 3.37
C PHE A 136 -2.89 11.32 2.87
N VAL A 137 -3.90 11.74 3.63
CA VAL A 137 -5.30 11.41 3.33
C VAL A 137 -6.00 12.60 2.70
N ARG A 138 -6.71 12.32 1.60
CA ARG A 138 -7.62 13.28 0.99
C ARG A 138 -8.62 12.61 0.06
N LYS A 139 -9.90 13.02 0.14
CA LYS A 139 -10.98 12.56 -0.75
C LYS A 139 -11.06 11.03 -0.85
N ASN A 140 -11.13 10.37 0.31
CA ASN A 140 -11.28 8.91 0.42
C ASN A 140 -10.10 8.09 -0.14
N LEU A 141 -8.92 8.70 -0.24
CA LEU A 141 -7.68 8.06 -0.66
C LEU A 141 -6.58 8.41 0.34
N SER A 142 -5.91 7.40 0.87
CA SER A 142 -4.63 7.56 1.57
C SER A 142 -3.49 7.32 0.61
N ILE A 143 -2.45 8.15 0.66
CA ILE A 143 -1.15 7.88 0.05
C ILE A 143 -0.19 7.59 1.20
N ASP A 144 0.29 6.36 1.25
CA ASP A 144 1.13 5.84 2.32
C ASP A 144 2.57 5.66 1.82
N MET A 145 3.48 6.42 2.42
CA MET A 145 4.92 6.35 2.18
C MET A 145 5.54 5.54 3.33
N THR A 146 5.94 4.30 3.07
CA THR A 146 6.45 3.38 4.10
C THR A 146 7.92 3.02 3.88
N ILE A 147 8.73 3.16 4.93
CA ILE A 147 10.08 2.60 5.03
C ILE A 147 9.99 1.34 5.89
N SER A 148 10.48 0.20 5.40
CA SER A 148 10.45 -1.07 6.12
C SER A 148 11.85 -1.68 6.23
N SER A 149 12.25 -2.06 7.44
CA SER A 149 13.54 -2.70 7.76
C SER A 149 13.37 -3.94 8.66
N GLY A 150 14.46 -4.65 8.94
CA GLY A 150 14.50 -5.72 9.95
C GLY A 150 14.24 -7.15 9.47
N ASP A 151 14.07 -7.35 8.16
CA ASP A 151 13.86 -8.67 7.53
C ASP A 151 14.83 -8.84 6.34
N ALA A 152 16.11 -8.57 6.58
CA ALA A 152 17.17 -8.78 5.60
C ALA A 152 17.39 -10.29 5.44
N VAL A 153 16.75 -10.86 4.42
CA VAL A 153 16.94 -12.27 4.02
C VAL A 153 18.34 -12.47 3.43
N ASP A 154 18.91 -11.42 2.83
CA ASP A 154 20.22 -11.41 2.21
C ASP A 154 21.25 -10.78 3.16
N MET A 155 22.18 -11.60 3.64
CA MET A 155 23.27 -11.20 4.53
C MET A 155 24.26 -10.22 3.87
N ASP A 156 24.27 -10.15 2.54
CA ASP A 156 25.17 -9.31 1.75
C ASP A 156 24.45 -8.06 1.18
N SER A 157 23.18 -7.82 1.55
CA SER A 157 22.43 -6.66 1.06
C SER A 157 22.96 -5.35 1.65
N GLU A 158 23.41 -4.43 0.79
CA GLU A 158 23.81 -3.07 1.20
C GLU A 158 22.59 -2.16 1.52
N GLU A 159 21.38 -2.54 1.11
CA GLU A 159 20.15 -1.79 1.41
C GLU A 159 19.38 -2.42 2.58
N GLU A 160 19.61 -1.88 3.79
CA GLU A 160 18.94 -2.34 5.03
C GLU A 160 17.42 -2.07 5.05
N CYS A 161 16.90 -1.32 4.08
CA CYS A 161 15.53 -0.81 4.06
C CYS A 161 14.88 -0.94 2.67
N SER A 162 13.60 -1.27 2.67
CA SER A 162 12.73 -1.17 1.49
C SER A 162 11.85 0.07 1.58
N TYR A 163 11.70 0.78 0.45
CA TYR A 163 10.95 2.02 0.34
C TYR A 163 9.71 1.79 -0.51
N GLN A 164 8.52 1.93 0.07
CA GLN A 164 7.25 1.53 -0.53
C GLN A 164 6.30 2.72 -0.64
N ILE A 165 5.56 2.79 -1.73
CA ILE A 165 4.51 3.79 -1.96
C ILE A 165 3.20 3.05 -2.28
N GLU A 166 2.20 3.27 -1.44
CA GLU A 166 0.90 2.61 -1.49
C GLU A 166 -0.21 3.67 -1.57
N PHE A 167 -1.27 3.36 -2.30
CA PHE A 167 -2.52 4.11 -2.29
C PHE A 167 -3.60 3.20 -1.72
N GLU A 168 -4.39 3.69 -0.78
CA GLU A 168 -5.44 2.91 -0.14
C GLU A 168 -6.77 3.66 -0.21
N ILE A 169 -7.83 2.98 -0.65
CA ILE A 169 -9.19 3.54 -0.57
C ILE A 169 -9.64 3.43 0.88
N VAL A 170 -9.80 4.58 1.56
CA VAL A 170 -10.06 4.63 3.00
C VAL A 170 -11.39 3.95 3.36
N ASP A 171 -12.43 4.21 2.56
CA ASP A 171 -13.73 3.55 2.68
C ASP A 171 -14.23 3.15 1.29
N PRO A 172 -14.07 1.87 0.90
CA PRO A 172 -14.56 1.36 -0.38
C PRO A 172 -16.06 1.61 -0.61
N LYS A 173 -16.87 1.62 0.45
CA LYS A 173 -18.33 1.81 0.38
C LYS A 173 -18.70 3.22 -0.06
N GLN A 174 -17.83 4.21 0.13
CA GLN A 174 -18.07 5.59 -0.32
C GLN A 174 -17.87 5.79 -1.83
N VAL A 175 -17.32 4.80 -2.55
CA VAL A 175 -17.13 4.87 -3.99
C VAL A 175 -18.41 4.44 -4.72
N LYS A 176 -19.25 5.42 -5.04
CA LYS A 176 -20.62 5.20 -5.57
C LYS A 176 -20.72 5.17 -7.10
N SER A 177 -19.67 5.55 -7.83
CA SER A 177 -19.72 5.61 -9.29
C SER A 177 -18.39 5.23 -9.92
N ARG A 178 -18.47 4.77 -11.18
CA ARG A 178 -17.30 4.52 -12.02
C ARG A 178 -16.38 5.74 -12.11
N ASP A 179 -16.94 6.95 -12.20
CA ASP A 179 -16.15 8.18 -12.29
C ASP A 179 -15.42 8.49 -10.99
N ALA A 180 -16.04 8.23 -9.82
CA ALA A 180 -15.38 8.35 -8.54
C ALA A 180 -14.19 7.38 -8.43
N PHE A 181 -14.40 6.12 -8.83
CA PHE A 181 -13.34 5.12 -8.85
C PHE A 181 -12.22 5.48 -9.84
N PHE A 182 -12.57 5.90 -11.06
CA PHE A 182 -11.62 6.38 -12.06
C PHE A 182 -10.76 7.54 -11.51
N ASN A 183 -11.38 8.52 -10.84
CA ASN A 183 -10.66 9.65 -10.26
C ASN A 183 -9.66 9.22 -9.18
N ILE A 184 -9.98 8.16 -8.42
CA ILE A 184 -9.07 7.57 -7.44
C ILE A 184 -7.89 6.90 -8.15
N ILE A 185 -8.14 5.95 -9.07
CA ILE A 185 -7.07 5.23 -9.78
C ILE A 185 -6.17 6.21 -10.57
N HIS A 186 -6.75 7.27 -11.15
CA HIS A 186 -6.01 8.30 -11.86
C HIS A 186 -4.97 9.03 -10.97
N LYS A 187 -5.09 8.99 -9.64
CA LYS A 187 -4.09 9.59 -8.74
C LYS A 187 -2.73 8.94 -8.81
N VAL A 188 -2.64 7.70 -9.28
CA VAL A 188 -1.36 7.09 -9.64
C VAL A 188 -0.63 7.94 -10.69
N ASN A 189 -1.29 8.30 -11.79
CA ASN A 189 -0.70 9.14 -12.83
C ASN A 189 -0.38 10.57 -12.35
N ASP A 190 -1.16 11.13 -11.42
CA ASP A 190 -0.85 12.43 -10.83
C ASP A 190 0.41 12.37 -9.96
N LEU A 191 0.58 11.32 -9.15
CA LEU A 191 1.77 11.13 -8.34
C LEU A 191 3.01 10.83 -9.19
N SER A 192 2.86 10.06 -10.27
CA SER A 192 3.95 9.74 -11.21
C SER A 192 4.66 10.97 -11.77
N LYS A 193 4.01 12.14 -11.80
CA LYS A 193 4.61 13.41 -12.24
C LYS A 193 5.72 13.90 -11.30
N LEU A 194 5.78 13.40 -10.08
CA LEU A 194 6.84 13.70 -9.09
C LEU A 194 8.04 12.76 -9.22
N ILE A 195 7.91 11.68 -9.99
CA ILE A 195 8.96 10.66 -10.14
C ILE A 195 9.77 11.01 -11.41
N PRO A 196 11.10 11.17 -11.30
CA PRO A 196 11.96 11.37 -12.47
C PRO A 196 11.87 10.19 -13.44
N VAL A 197 11.93 10.48 -14.75
CA VAL A 197 12.01 9.48 -15.83
C VAL A 197 13.43 9.39 -16.33
#